data_AF-A0A3B8JNZ3-F1
#
_entry.id   AF-A0A3B8JNZ3-F1
#
_cell.length_a   1.000
_cell.length_b   1.000
_cell.length_c   1.000
_cell.angle_alpha   90.00
_cell.angle_beta   90.00
_cell.angle_gamma   90.00
#
_symmetry.space_group_name_H-M   'P 1'
#
loop_
_entity.id
_entity.type
_entity.pdbx_description
1 polymer ?
#
loop_
_entity_poly.entity_id
_entity_poly.type
_entity_poly.pdbx_seq_one_letter_code
_entity_poly.pdbx_strand_id
1 'polypeptide(L)'
;MCGIVGYIGTQAASEILLSGLEKLEYRGYDSAGIATVWEGEVHCVRAKGKLDNLRHKLMGMENPASVGIGHTRWATHGKPEEYNAHPHMDTAMRVAVVQNGIVENYRELREELKQRGHKFRSDTDTEVIPHLIAEFLAKTQVADADRTSPLLEAVRQAVNKLEGAFAIAVVCADYPDEIVAVRQQAPLVVGFGQGEFFCA
;
A
#
# COMPACT_ATOMS: atom_id res chain seq x y z
N MET A 1 -10.81 -10.01 9.09
CA MET A 1 -11.05 -8.76 8.34
C MET A 1 -9.76 -7.95 8.43
N CYS A 2 -9.19 -7.42 7.36
CA CYS A 2 -7.89 -6.73 7.48
C CYS A 2 -8.06 -5.27 7.96
N GLY A 3 -6.96 -4.57 8.27
CA GLY A 3 -6.95 -3.15 8.63
C GLY A 3 -6.00 -2.36 7.75
N ILE A 4 -6.44 -1.23 7.20
CA ILE A 4 -5.61 -0.26 6.48
C ILE A 4 -5.43 0.96 7.40
N VAL A 5 -4.25 1.55 7.39
CA VAL A 5 -4.02 2.90 7.92
C VAL A 5 -3.14 3.65 6.93
N GLY A 6 -3.48 4.89 6.60
CA GLY A 6 -2.61 5.81 5.88
C GLY A 6 -2.52 7.12 6.65
N TYR A 7 -1.37 7.79 6.54
CA TYR A 7 -1.12 9.07 7.18
C TYR A 7 -0.19 9.93 6.33
N ILE A 8 -0.58 11.20 6.16
CA ILE A 8 0.24 12.26 5.59
C ILE A 8 0.07 13.51 6.45
N GLY A 9 1.18 14.06 6.96
CA GLY A 9 1.11 15.21 7.87
C GLY A 9 2.47 15.77 8.26
N THR A 10 2.61 16.15 9.52
CA THR A 10 3.82 16.84 10.05
C THR A 10 4.63 15.99 11.03
N GLN A 11 4.06 14.89 11.52
CA GLN A 11 4.68 13.98 12.47
C GLN A 11 5.31 12.78 11.74
N ALA A 12 6.13 12.00 12.46
CA ALA A 12 6.67 10.76 11.93
C ALA A 12 5.53 9.74 11.70
N ALA A 13 5.33 9.35 10.45
CA ALA A 13 4.25 8.46 10.04
C ALA A 13 4.31 7.10 10.74
N SER A 14 5.51 6.56 10.98
CA SER A 14 5.71 5.23 11.57
C SER A 14 4.97 5.03 12.90
N GLU A 15 5.04 6.01 13.82
CA GLU A 15 4.37 5.92 15.13
C GLU A 15 2.84 6.01 15.02
N ILE A 16 2.37 6.87 14.12
CA ILE A 16 0.94 7.07 13.86
C ILE A 16 0.35 5.82 13.20
N LEU A 17 1.05 5.26 12.22
CA LEU A 17 0.65 4.02 11.56
C LEU A 17 0.59 2.88 12.56
N LEU A 18 1.62 2.68 13.40
CA LEU A 18 1.62 1.65 14.44
C LEU A 18 0.43 1.81 15.41
N SER A 19 0.19 3.05 15.89
CA SER A 19 -0.92 3.35 16.79
C SER A 19 -2.29 3.11 16.14
N GLY A 20 -2.41 3.38 14.83
CA GLY A 20 -3.61 3.09 14.05
C GLY A 20 -3.82 1.59 13.88
N LEU A 21 -2.76 0.85 13.55
CA LEU A 21 -2.79 -0.59 13.34
C LEU A 21 -3.11 -1.36 14.63
N GLU A 22 -2.65 -0.87 15.78
CA GLU A 22 -2.97 -1.45 17.10
C GLU A 22 -4.49 -1.44 17.35
N LYS A 23 -5.17 -0.36 16.95
CA LYS A 23 -6.64 -0.27 17.03
C LYS A 23 -7.36 -1.22 16.07
N LEU A 24 -6.67 -1.75 15.06
CA LEU A 24 -7.23 -2.65 14.03
C LEU A 24 -6.76 -4.10 14.17
N GLU A 25 -5.85 -4.41 15.11
CA GLU A 25 -5.25 -5.74 15.28
C GLU A 25 -6.28 -6.83 15.58
N TYR A 26 -7.40 -6.48 16.25
CA TYR A 26 -8.50 -7.41 16.51
C TYR A 26 -9.13 -7.99 15.22
N ARG A 27 -8.91 -7.35 14.07
CA ARG A 27 -9.46 -7.80 12.80
C ARG A 27 -8.52 -8.78 12.06
N GLY A 28 -7.20 -8.66 12.24
CA GLY A 28 -6.17 -9.48 11.57
C GLY A 28 -4.83 -9.47 12.30
N TYR A 29 -4.22 -10.64 12.46
CA TYR A 29 -3.04 -10.86 13.30
C TYR A 29 -2.02 -11.86 12.70
N ASP A 30 -2.20 -12.26 11.44
CA ASP A 30 -1.28 -13.21 10.78
C ASP A 30 0.03 -12.55 10.38
N SER A 31 -0.02 -11.25 10.08
CA SER A 31 1.14 -10.41 9.75
C SER A 31 0.75 -8.93 9.76
N ALA A 32 1.75 -8.06 9.86
CA ALA A 32 1.58 -6.62 9.74
C ALA A 32 2.78 -5.98 9.02
N GLY A 33 2.60 -4.77 8.50
CA GLY A 33 3.69 -4.00 7.93
C GLY A 33 3.34 -2.55 7.70
N ILE A 34 4.37 -1.73 7.46
CA ILE A 34 4.26 -0.34 7.05
C ILE A 34 5.19 -0.06 5.87
N ALA A 35 4.81 0.91 5.04
CA ALA A 35 5.66 1.55 4.06
C ALA A 35 5.58 3.06 4.26
N THR A 36 6.74 3.70 4.22
CA THR A 36 6.88 5.14 4.36
C THR A 36 7.71 5.69 3.22
N VAL A 37 7.52 6.95 2.86
CA VAL A 37 8.29 7.60 1.80
C VAL A 37 9.26 8.60 2.42
N TRP A 38 10.55 8.39 2.18
CA TRP A 38 11.62 9.25 2.71
C TRP A 38 12.82 9.25 1.78
N GLU A 39 13.42 10.43 1.58
CA GLU A 39 14.58 10.66 0.70
C GLU A 39 14.42 10.09 -0.71
N GLY A 40 13.21 10.14 -1.25
CA GLY A 40 12.90 9.64 -2.58
C GLY A 40 12.94 8.11 -2.66
N GLU A 41 12.79 7.39 -1.55
CA GLU A 41 12.69 5.94 -1.47
C GLU A 41 11.46 5.49 -0.69
N VAL A 42 10.96 4.28 -0.98
CA VAL A 42 9.92 3.64 -0.17
C VAL A 42 10.58 2.67 0.81
N HIS A 43 10.49 2.99 2.09
CA HIS A 43 10.99 2.16 3.19
C HIS A 43 9.87 1.24 3.68
N CYS A 44 9.95 -0.04 3.34
CA CYS A 44 8.95 -1.05 3.67
C CYS A 44 9.46 -2.04 4.73
N VAL A 45 8.76 -2.11 5.87
CA VAL A 45 9.06 -3.03 6.96
C VAL A 45 7.83 -3.90 7.22
N ARG A 46 8.05 -5.22 7.27
CA ARG A 46 7.00 -6.21 7.43
C ARG A 46 7.40 -7.23 8.48
N ALA A 47 6.42 -7.81 9.16
CA ALA A 47 6.62 -8.88 10.12
C ALA A 47 5.48 -9.90 10.04
N LYS A 48 5.83 -11.18 10.15
CA LYS A 48 4.88 -12.26 10.40
C LYS A 48 4.37 -12.21 11.84
N GLY A 49 3.12 -12.59 12.05
CA GLY A 49 2.47 -12.66 13.36
C GLY A 49 1.92 -11.32 13.83
N LYS A 50 1.87 -11.16 15.15
CA LYS A 50 1.27 -10.00 15.82
C LYS A 50 2.01 -8.71 15.49
N LEU A 51 1.30 -7.58 15.65
CA LEU A 51 1.82 -6.23 15.41
C LEU A 51 3.09 -5.95 16.23
N ASP A 52 3.20 -6.56 17.41
CA ASP A 52 4.36 -6.42 18.27
C ASP A 52 5.67 -6.87 17.60
N ASN A 53 5.63 -7.85 16.70
CA ASN A 53 6.82 -8.25 15.92
C ASN A 53 7.26 -7.14 14.95
N LEU A 54 6.31 -6.41 14.36
CA LEU A 54 6.60 -5.25 13.52
C LEU A 54 7.20 -4.11 14.37
N ARG A 55 6.61 -3.86 15.55
CA ARG A 55 7.12 -2.86 16.50
C ARG A 55 8.58 -3.13 16.86
N HIS A 56 8.92 -4.37 17.18
CA HIS A 56 10.30 -4.77 17.47
C HIS A 56 11.26 -4.53 16.29
N LYS A 57 10.85 -4.77 15.05
CA LYS A 57 11.69 -4.50 13.88
C LYS A 57 11.95 -3.03 13.64
N LEU A 58 11.00 -2.16 14.02
CA LEU A 58 11.12 -0.72 13.87
C LEU A 58 11.89 -0.07 15.01
N MET A 59 12.13 -0.77 16.13
CA MET A 59 12.92 -0.24 17.24
C MET A 59 14.34 0.09 16.78
N GLY A 60 14.74 1.36 16.96
CA GLY A 60 16.08 1.84 16.59
C GLY A 60 16.24 2.21 15.12
N MET A 61 15.18 2.12 14.30
CA MET A 61 15.18 2.69 12.95
C MET A 61 14.82 4.18 13.03
N GLU A 62 15.74 5.06 12.63
CA GLU A 62 15.42 6.47 12.41
C GLU A 62 14.75 6.63 11.05
N ASN A 63 13.46 6.98 11.06
CA ASN A 63 12.70 7.26 9.85
C ASN A 63 11.73 8.41 10.10
N PRO A 64 12.12 9.65 9.76
CA PRO A 64 11.31 10.85 9.98
C PRO A 64 10.26 11.07 8.87
N ALA A 65 9.99 10.07 8.02
CA ALA A 65 8.96 10.18 6.98
C ALA A 65 7.64 10.70 7.55
N SER A 66 7.06 11.70 6.92
CA SER A 66 5.74 12.22 7.29
C SER A 66 4.58 11.62 6.48
N VAL A 67 4.89 10.68 5.58
CA VAL A 67 3.94 10.01 4.70
C VAL A 67 4.13 8.51 4.75
N GLY A 68 3.04 7.78 4.90
CA GLY A 68 3.09 6.32 4.83
C GLY A 68 1.73 5.63 4.91
N ILE A 69 1.78 4.32 4.71
CA ILE A 69 0.66 3.39 4.77
C ILE A 69 1.05 2.17 5.59
N GLY A 70 0.06 1.56 6.23
CA GLY A 70 0.21 0.41 7.12
C GLY A 70 -0.93 -0.57 6.96
N HIS A 71 -0.66 -1.83 7.32
CA HIS A 71 -1.65 -2.89 7.20
C HIS A 71 -1.52 -3.95 8.28
N THR A 72 -2.67 -4.45 8.76
CA THR A 72 -2.79 -5.72 9.48
C THR A 72 -3.54 -6.72 8.62
N ARG A 73 -2.98 -7.92 8.47
CA ARG A 73 -3.43 -8.91 7.50
C ARG A 73 -4.04 -10.14 8.17
N TRP A 74 -5.16 -10.57 7.61
CA TRP A 74 -5.74 -11.91 7.76
C TRP A 74 -5.59 -12.62 6.41
N ALA A 75 -4.82 -13.70 6.35
CA ALA A 75 -4.45 -14.31 5.08
C ALA A 75 -5.64 -15.02 4.40
N THR A 76 -5.96 -14.63 3.17
CA THR A 76 -6.93 -15.32 2.28
C THR A 76 -6.22 -16.03 1.14
N HIS A 77 -5.28 -15.35 0.47
CA HIS A 77 -4.37 -15.90 -0.52
C HIS A 77 -2.93 -15.95 -0.01
N GLY A 78 -2.19 -17.01 -0.32
CA GLY A 78 -0.82 -17.18 0.17
C GLY A 78 -0.75 -17.51 1.67
N LYS A 79 0.34 -18.18 2.07
CA LYS A 79 0.57 -18.54 3.47
C LYS A 79 0.81 -17.28 4.32
N PRO A 80 0.53 -17.32 5.64
CA PRO A 80 0.85 -16.24 6.56
C PRO A 80 2.37 -16.16 6.76
N GLU A 81 3.06 -15.62 5.76
CA GLU A 81 4.50 -15.43 5.72
C GLU A 81 4.83 -13.97 5.49
N GLU A 82 6.00 -13.54 5.95
CA GLU A 82 6.41 -12.13 5.87
C GLU A 82 6.42 -11.58 4.44
N TYR A 83 6.80 -12.41 3.46
CA TYR A 83 6.81 -12.02 2.07
C TYR A 83 5.40 -11.78 1.49
N ASN A 84 4.36 -12.36 2.11
CA ASN A 84 2.95 -12.15 1.81
C ASN A 84 2.31 -11.08 2.70
N ALA A 85 3.03 -10.52 3.67
CA ALA A 85 2.56 -9.38 4.44
C ALA A 85 2.52 -8.14 3.54
N HIS A 86 1.54 -7.28 3.77
CA HIS A 86 1.46 -5.97 3.14
C HIS A 86 2.35 -4.99 3.90
N PRO A 87 2.81 -3.89 3.29
CA PRO A 87 2.57 -3.47 1.89
C PRO A 87 3.30 -4.30 0.82
N HIS A 88 2.70 -4.44 -0.35
CA HIS A 88 3.35 -5.01 -1.55
C HIS A 88 3.94 -3.91 -2.43
N MET A 89 4.99 -4.23 -3.17
CA MET A 89 5.74 -3.26 -3.98
C MET A 89 5.95 -3.73 -5.41
N ASP A 90 6.21 -2.79 -6.31
CA ASP A 90 6.53 -3.10 -7.70
C ASP A 90 7.98 -3.60 -7.86
N THR A 91 8.37 -3.95 -9.09
CA THR A 91 9.71 -4.49 -9.38
C THR A 91 10.82 -3.50 -9.01
N ALA A 92 10.60 -2.21 -9.25
CA ALA A 92 11.57 -1.14 -9.03
C ALA A 92 11.53 -0.55 -7.61
N MET A 93 10.68 -1.08 -6.73
CA MET A 93 10.55 -0.63 -5.34
C MET A 93 10.15 0.85 -5.19
N ARG A 94 9.37 1.37 -6.14
CA ARG A 94 8.93 2.77 -6.19
C ARG A 94 7.51 2.96 -5.70
N VAL A 95 6.64 1.95 -5.85
CA VAL A 95 5.22 2.01 -5.50
C VAL A 95 4.94 0.98 -4.42
N ALA A 96 4.28 1.39 -3.33
CA ALA A 96 3.79 0.48 -2.30
C ALA A 96 2.27 0.56 -2.16
N VAL A 97 1.64 -0.60 -1.95
CA VAL A 97 0.19 -0.75 -1.86
C VAL A 97 -0.18 -1.63 -0.67
N VAL A 98 -1.19 -1.19 0.07
CA VAL A 98 -1.94 -2.02 1.04
C VAL A 98 -3.35 -2.25 0.52
N GLN A 99 -3.93 -3.40 0.84
CA GLN A 99 -5.25 -3.80 0.33
C GLN A 99 -6.09 -4.55 1.38
N ASN A 100 -7.36 -4.18 1.45
CA ASN A 100 -8.43 -4.99 2.04
C ASN A 100 -9.32 -5.51 0.93
N GLY A 101 -9.84 -6.74 1.06
CA GLY A 101 -10.71 -7.36 0.06
C GLY A 101 -9.96 -8.36 -0.83
N ILE A 102 -10.44 -8.55 -2.06
CA ILE A 102 -9.87 -9.51 -3.02
C ILE A 102 -9.86 -8.90 -4.42
N VAL A 103 -8.76 -9.08 -5.15
CA VAL A 103 -8.70 -8.90 -6.61
C VAL A 103 -8.97 -10.25 -7.28
N GLU A 104 -10.11 -10.40 -7.94
CA GLU A 104 -10.60 -11.70 -8.43
C GLU A 104 -9.85 -12.17 -9.69
N ASN A 105 -9.50 -11.24 -10.57
CA ASN A 105 -8.77 -11.50 -11.81
C ASN A 105 -7.23 -11.48 -11.67
N TYR A 106 -6.70 -11.56 -10.44
CA TYR A 106 -5.25 -11.42 -10.19
C TYR A 106 -4.39 -12.45 -10.92
N ARG A 107 -4.91 -13.65 -11.19
CA ARG A 107 -4.14 -14.73 -11.86
C ARG A 107 -3.82 -14.36 -13.30
N GLU A 108 -4.81 -13.86 -14.03
CA GLU A 108 -4.64 -13.39 -15.41
C GLU A 108 -3.68 -12.22 -15.44
N LEU A 109 -3.92 -11.19 -14.62
CA LEU A 109 -3.06 -10.02 -14.51
C LEU A 109 -1.61 -10.38 -14.16
N ARG A 110 -1.42 -11.31 -13.21
CA ARG A 110 -0.09 -11.79 -12.80
C ARG A 110 0.65 -12.44 -13.97
N GLU A 111 0.00 -13.30 -14.74
CA GLU A 111 0.64 -13.93 -15.90
C GLU A 111 0.97 -12.92 -17.00
N GLU A 112 0.08 -11.98 -17.30
CA GLU A 112 0.36 -10.88 -18.25
C GLU A 112 1.54 -10.01 -17.81
N LEU A 113 1.63 -9.68 -16.53
CA LEU A 113 2.72 -8.87 -15.98
C LEU A 113 4.05 -9.64 -16.00
N LYS A 114 4.05 -10.94 -15.68
CA LYS A 114 5.25 -11.77 -15.80
C LYS A 114 5.76 -11.84 -17.24
N GLN A 115 4.86 -11.99 -18.22
CA GLN A 115 5.21 -11.98 -19.64
C GLN A 115 5.86 -10.66 -20.08
N ARG A 116 5.51 -9.56 -19.41
CA ARG A 116 6.10 -8.23 -19.61
C ARG A 116 7.37 -7.97 -18.78
N GLY A 117 7.84 -8.97 -18.02
CA GLY A 117 9.12 -8.93 -17.30
C GLY A 117 9.04 -8.55 -15.83
N HIS A 118 7.85 -8.39 -15.25
CA HIS A 118 7.71 -8.09 -13.82
C HIS A 118 8.08 -9.28 -12.94
N LYS A 119 8.75 -9.00 -11.82
CA LYS A 119 9.20 -10.01 -10.86
C LYS A 119 8.32 -9.98 -9.61
N PHE A 120 7.48 -11.01 -9.48
CA PHE A 120 6.66 -11.23 -8.29
C PHE A 120 7.46 -11.91 -7.18
N ARG A 121 7.21 -11.50 -5.93
CA ARG A 121 7.90 -11.92 -4.71
C ARG A 121 6.94 -12.50 -3.67
N SER A 122 5.65 -12.51 -3.97
CA SER A 122 4.60 -13.02 -3.10
C SER A 122 3.61 -13.92 -3.85
N ASP A 123 2.75 -14.57 -3.08
CA ASP A 123 1.66 -15.42 -3.57
C ASP A 123 0.30 -14.71 -3.49
N THR A 124 0.28 -13.41 -3.19
CA THR A 124 -0.96 -12.66 -2.95
C THR A 124 -1.55 -12.11 -4.24
N ASP A 125 -2.85 -11.91 -4.22
CA ASP A 125 -3.58 -11.16 -5.24
C ASP A 125 -3.15 -9.69 -5.29
N THR A 126 -2.81 -9.12 -4.13
CA THR A 126 -2.43 -7.71 -3.98
C THR A 126 -1.22 -7.28 -4.81
N GLU A 127 -0.23 -8.15 -5.00
CA GLU A 127 1.04 -7.75 -5.66
C GLU A 127 0.87 -7.34 -7.13
N VAL A 128 -0.22 -7.73 -7.80
CA VAL A 128 -0.48 -7.26 -9.18
C VAL A 128 -0.72 -5.75 -9.23
N ILE A 129 -1.22 -5.15 -8.15
CA ILE A 129 -1.64 -3.75 -8.08
C ILE A 129 -0.44 -2.78 -8.21
N PRO A 130 0.63 -2.85 -7.39
CA PRO A 130 1.77 -1.96 -7.54
C PRO A 130 2.46 -2.10 -8.90
N HIS A 131 2.52 -3.31 -9.48
CA HIS A 131 3.06 -3.52 -10.83
C HIS A 131 2.24 -2.82 -11.91
N LEU A 132 0.90 -2.92 -11.88
CA LEU A 132 0.03 -2.21 -12.81
C LEU A 132 0.17 -0.70 -12.67
N ILE A 133 0.17 -0.19 -11.44
CA ILE A 133 0.33 1.25 -11.17
C ILE A 133 1.66 1.74 -11.76
N ALA A 134 2.76 1.03 -11.52
CA ALA A 134 4.07 1.41 -12.04
C ALA A 134 4.10 1.46 -13.58
N GLU A 135 3.45 0.52 -14.28
CA GLU A 135 3.38 0.55 -15.75
C GLU A 135 2.53 1.70 -16.30
N PHE A 136 1.40 2.00 -15.66
CA PHE A 136 0.56 3.13 -16.07
C PHE A 136 1.25 4.46 -15.77
N LEU A 137 1.94 4.56 -14.64
CA LEU A 137 2.71 5.74 -14.27
C LEU A 137 3.81 6.03 -15.29
N ALA A 138 4.54 5.00 -15.75
CA ALA A 138 5.56 5.14 -16.79
C ALA A 138 5.01 5.59 -18.16
N LYS A 139 3.70 5.38 -18.41
CA LYS A 139 3.02 5.78 -19.66
C LYS A 139 2.24 7.07 -19.53
N THR A 140 2.06 7.59 -18.31
CA THR A 140 1.24 8.76 -18.06
C THR A 140 1.98 9.99 -18.56
N GLN A 141 1.50 10.55 -19.66
CA GLN A 141 1.89 11.88 -20.11
C GLN A 141 0.92 12.87 -19.47
N VAL A 142 1.42 13.74 -18.60
CA VAL A 142 0.60 14.79 -18.02
C VAL A 142 0.34 15.82 -19.11
N ALA A 143 -0.91 15.94 -19.55
CA ALA A 143 -1.33 17.12 -20.27
C ALA A 143 -1.45 18.26 -19.24
N ASP A 144 -0.68 19.34 -19.41
CA ASP A 144 -0.63 20.52 -18.52
C ASP A 144 -2.00 21.15 -18.18
N ALA A 145 -3.08 20.75 -18.87
CA ALA A 145 -4.39 21.36 -18.76
C ALA A 145 -5.21 20.93 -17.54
N ASP A 146 -5.03 19.72 -16.98
CA ASP A 146 -6.01 19.13 -16.05
C ASP A 146 -5.62 19.09 -14.56
N ARG A 147 -4.43 19.60 -14.18
CA ARG A 147 -3.93 19.64 -12.77
C ARG A 147 -4.01 18.31 -12.00
N THR A 148 -4.26 17.18 -12.67
CA THR A 148 -4.45 15.88 -12.04
C THR A 148 -3.09 15.25 -11.79
N SER A 149 -2.87 14.76 -10.57
CA SER A 149 -1.63 14.07 -10.22
C SER A 149 -1.40 12.86 -11.15
N PRO A 150 -0.17 12.64 -11.66
CA PRO A 150 0.15 11.48 -12.47
C PRO A 150 -0.01 10.17 -11.70
N LEU A 151 0.27 10.17 -10.39
CA LEU A 151 0.05 9.02 -9.52
C LEU A 151 -1.44 8.69 -9.43
N LEU A 152 -2.28 9.70 -9.22
CA LEU A 152 -3.73 9.52 -9.17
C LEU A 152 -4.27 8.93 -10.49
N GLU A 153 -3.79 9.43 -11.62
CA GLU A 153 -4.19 8.94 -12.94
C GLU A 153 -3.72 7.50 -13.19
N ALA A 154 -2.47 7.17 -12.84
CA ALA A 154 -1.95 5.81 -12.94
C ALA A 154 -2.72 4.82 -12.06
N VAL A 155 -3.06 5.21 -10.82
CA VAL A 155 -3.91 4.42 -9.92
C VAL A 155 -5.31 4.23 -10.52
N ARG A 156 -5.91 5.28 -11.08
CA ARG A 156 -7.22 5.20 -11.73
C ARG A 156 -7.22 4.20 -12.89
N GLN A 157 -6.19 4.25 -13.75
CA GLN A 157 -6.04 3.30 -14.86
C GLN A 157 -5.82 1.86 -14.36
N ALA A 158 -5.01 1.67 -13.32
CA ALA A 158 -4.78 0.37 -12.70
C ALA A 158 -6.08 -0.22 -12.14
N VAL A 159 -6.84 0.56 -11.37
CA VAL A 159 -8.12 0.14 -10.75
C VAL A 159 -9.14 -0.29 -11.80
N ASN A 160 -9.19 0.37 -12.96
CA ASN A 160 -10.08 -0.03 -14.06
C ASN A 160 -9.74 -1.40 -14.68
N LYS A 161 -8.59 -1.99 -14.34
CA LYS A 161 -8.21 -3.35 -14.72
C LYS A 161 -8.51 -4.39 -13.64
N LEU A 162 -8.85 -3.97 -12.44
CA LEU A 162 -9.09 -4.87 -11.31
C LEU A 162 -10.56 -5.26 -11.24
N GLU A 163 -10.81 -6.55 -11.01
CA GLU A 163 -12.13 -7.09 -10.71
C GLU A 163 -12.22 -7.50 -9.24
N GLY A 164 -13.41 -7.38 -8.65
CA GLY A 164 -13.69 -7.76 -7.27
C GLY A 164 -14.03 -6.58 -6.36
N ALA A 165 -13.96 -6.84 -5.05
CA ALA A 165 -14.28 -5.89 -3.99
C ALA A 165 -13.04 -5.64 -3.13
N PHE A 166 -12.55 -4.40 -3.13
CA PHE A 166 -11.33 -4.03 -2.43
C PHE A 166 -11.30 -2.56 -2.00
N ALA A 167 -10.46 -2.27 -1.01
CA ALA A 167 -10.00 -0.94 -0.68
C ALA A 167 -8.48 -0.95 -0.69
N ILE A 168 -7.86 0.08 -1.24
CA ILE A 168 -6.40 0.21 -1.30
C ILE A 168 -5.94 1.60 -0.86
N ALA A 169 -4.73 1.65 -0.33
CA ALA A 169 -3.97 2.89 -0.16
C ALA A 169 -2.59 2.71 -0.81
N VAL A 170 -2.15 3.75 -1.51
CA VAL A 170 -0.97 3.75 -2.38
C VAL A 170 -0.05 4.90 -2.00
N VAL A 171 1.25 4.61 -1.91
CA VAL A 171 2.32 5.61 -1.83
C VAL A 171 3.34 5.36 -2.94
N CYS A 172 4.01 6.43 -3.38
CA CYS A 172 5.04 6.35 -4.40
C CYS A 172 6.23 7.22 -4.02
N ALA A 173 7.45 6.69 -4.20
CA ALA A 173 8.67 7.43 -3.91
C ALA A 173 8.90 8.65 -4.83
N ASP A 174 8.28 8.67 -6.02
CA ASP A 174 8.33 9.83 -6.94
C ASP A 174 7.31 10.93 -6.59
N TYR A 175 6.34 10.62 -5.72
CA TYR A 175 5.28 11.53 -5.27
C TYR A 175 5.18 11.49 -3.73
N PRO A 176 6.21 12.02 -3.03
CA PRO A 176 6.37 11.85 -1.59
C PRO A 176 5.36 12.63 -0.74
N ASP A 177 4.59 13.51 -1.35
CA ASP A 177 3.55 14.36 -0.75
C ASP A 177 2.13 13.89 -1.09
N GLU A 178 1.97 12.64 -1.54
CA GLU A 178 0.69 12.10 -1.96
C GLU A 178 0.40 10.71 -1.34
N ILE A 179 -0.87 10.52 -0.96
CA ILE A 179 -1.46 9.19 -0.72
C ILE A 179 -2.70 9.09 -1.61
N VAL A 180 -2.77 8.05 -2.44
CA VAL A 180 -3.97 7.76 -3.22
C VAL A 180 -4.74 6.62 -2.56
N ALA A 181 -5.99 6.88 -2.22
CA ALA A 181 -6.89 5.96 -1.55
C ALA A 181 -8.07 5.61 -2.48
N VAL A 182 -8.41 4.33 -2.59
CA VAL A 182 -9.48 3.85 -3.46
C VAL A 182 -10.40 2.91 -2.69
N ARG A 183 -11.70 3.04 -2.92
CA ARG A 183 -12.72 2.09 -2.44
C ARG A 183 -13.58 1.56 -3.58
N GLN A 184 -13.63 0.25 -3.69
CA GLN A 184 -14.48 -0.52 -4.60
C GLN A 184 -15.23 -1.56 -3.75
N GLN A 185 -16.42 -1.21 -3.27
CA GLN A 185 -17.27 -2.10 -2.44
C GLN A 185 -16.69 -2.56 -1.08
N ALA A 186 -15.46 -2.17 -0.72
CA ALA A 186 -14.91 -2.32 0.64
C ALA A 186 -14.91 -0.96 1.39
N PRO A 187 -15.06 -0.95 2.73
CA PRO A 187 -15.01 0.28 3.52
C PRO A 187 -13.62 0.92 3.50
N LEU A 188 -13.61 2.25 3.36
CA LEU A 188 -12.45 3.13 3.59
C LEU A 188 -12.99 4.52 3.92
N VAL A 189 -12.43 5.16 4.95
CA VAL A 189 -12.78 6.50 5.44
C VAL A 189 -11.54 7.39 5.38
N VAL A 190 -11.75 8.68 5.08
CA VAL A 190 -10.70 9.71 5.15
C VAL A 190 -10.97 10.60 6.36
N GLY A 191 -9.97 10.75 7.22
CA GLY A 191 -9.98 11.65 8.37
C GLY A 191 -9.24 12.95 8.07
N PHE A 192 -9.82 14.07 8.49
CA PHE A 192 -9.24 15.40 8.34
C PHE A 192 -8.74 15.89 9.69
N GLY A 193 -7.43 16.07 9.81
CA GLY A 193 -6.76 16.73 10.93
C GLY A 193 -6.40 18.19 10.58
N GLN A 194 -5.76 18.89 11.51
CA GLN A 194 -5.22 20.22 11.25
C GLN A 194 -3.90 20.10 10.49
N GLY A 195 -3.95 20.22 9.16
CA GLY A 195 -2.76 20.09 8.31
C GLY A 195 -2.28 18.65 8.12
N GLU A 196 -3.11 17.67 8.47
CA GLU A 196 -2.79 16.25 8.37
C GLU A 196 -4.02 15.47 7.88
N PHE A 197 -3.80 14.37 7.16
CA PHE A 197 -4.85 13.52 6.63
C PHE A 197 -4.59 12.06 6.98
N PHE A 198 -5.67 11.32 7.19
CA PHE A 198 -5.65 9.91 7.56
C PHE A 198 -6.57 9.11 6.63
N CYS A 199 -6.27 7.84 6.38
CA CYS A 199 -7.25 6.90 5.85
C CYS A 199 -7.27 5.59 6.64
N ALA A 200 -8.45 4.98 6.80
CA ALA A 200 -8.64 3.71 7.52
C ALA A 200 -9.90 2.95 7.08
#